data_AF-A0A932M3S2-F1
#
_entry.id   AF-A0A932M3S2-F1
#
_cell.length_a   1.000
_cell.length_b   1.000
_cell.length_c   1.000
_cell.angle_alpha   90.00
_cell.angle_beta   90.00
_cell.angle_gamma   90.00
#
_symmetry.space_group_name_H-M   'P 1'
#
loop_
_entity.id
_entity.type
_entity.pdbx_description
1 polymer ?
#
loop_
_entity_poly.entity_id
_entity_poly.type
_entity_poly.pdbx_seq_one_letter_code
_entity_poly.pdbx_strand_id
1 'polypeptide(L)'
;MPQSETIRHIAFLLDDARLNGKGWAIRAALEIARMVGADLAILEADLKSEERNGEMAGLAPNWIHLLLEPIKREGMDLVVSHFNRHYLESPISTQLVYPLLTAIYDCPIHDALGGQWGISHRLLRSGAEDSGGIGENGA
;
A
#
# COMPACT_ATOMS: atom_id res chain seq x y z
N MET A 1 22.07 -9.76 11.00
CA MET A 1 20.82 -9.95 10.26
C MET A 1 20.07 -11.09 10.92
N PRO A 2 18.79 -10.95 11.29
CA PRO A 2 18.04 -12.11 11.77
C PRO A 2 18.00 -13.14 10.62
N GLN A 3 18.10 -14.41 11.00
CA GLN A 3 18.21 -15.55 10.11
C GLN A 3 17.01 -15.56 9.14
N SER A 4 17.31 -15.70 7.85
CA SER A 4 16.34 -15.77 6.77
C SER A 4 15.47 -17.02 6.96
N GLU A 5 14.34 -16.87 7.64
CA GLU A 5 13.17 -17.70 7.35
C GLU A 5 12.92 -17.61 5.84
N THR A 6 12.68 -18.74 5.21
CA THR A 6 12.47 -18.84 3.76
C THR A 6 11.31 -17.95 3.34
N ILE A 7 11.60 -16.74 2.87
CA ILE A 7 10.60 -15.84 2.29
C ILE A 7 10.04 -16.58 1.07
N ARG A 8 8.74 -16.87 1.08
CA ARG A 8 8.08 -17.48 -0.07
C ARG A 8 7.90 -16.42 -1.14
N HIS A 9 8.55 -16.63 -2.28
CA HIS A 9 8.47 -15.74 -3.42
C HIS A 9 7.47 -16.30 -4.42
N ILE A 10 6.56 -15.44 -4.87
CA ILE A 10 5.61 -15.74 -5.94
C ILE A 10 5.79 -14.66 -7.00
N ALA A 11 6.05 -15.07 -8.23
CA ALA A 11 6.14 -14.19 -9.39
C ALA A 11 5.25 -14.77 -10.49
N PHE A 12 4.46 -13.91 -11.13
CA PHE A 12 3.58 -14.26 -12.22
C PHE A 12 3.44 -13.07 -13.17
N LEU A 13 3.03 -13.36 -14.39
CA LEU A 13 2.74 -12.36 -15.41
C LEU A 13 1.22 -12.21 -15.54
N LEU A 14 0.78 -10.99 -15.87
CA LEU A 14 -0.58 -10.71 -16.32
C LEU A 14 -0.58 -10.80 -17.84
N ASP A 15 -0.71 -12.02 -18.38
CA ASP A 15 -0.49 -12.33 -19.80
C ASP A 15 -1.56 -11.79 -20.76
N ASP A 16 -2.64 -11.21 -20.23
CA ASP A 16 -3.66 -10.53 -21.02
C ASP A 16 -3.30 -9.05 -21.20
N ALA A 17 -3.20 -8.61 -22.45
CA ALA A 17 -2.88 -7.21 -22.79
C ALA A 17 -3.87 -6.18 -22.19
N ARG A 18 -5.09 -6.60 -21.83
CA ARG A 18 -6.08 -5.76 -21.14
C ARG A 18 -5.71 -5.50 -19.68
N LEU A 19 -4.88 -6.35 -19.09
CA LEU A 19 -4.44 -6.31 -17.70
C LEU A 19 -3.04 -5.66 -17.58
N ASN A 20 -2.81 -4.59 -18.34
CA ASN A 20 -1.52 -3.90 -18.39
C ASN A 20 -1.47 -2.69 -17.45
N GLY A 21 -0.34 -2.51 -16.77
CA GLY A 21 0.00 -1.33 -15.98
C GLY A 21 -0.02 -1.55 -14.46
N LYS A 22 0.51 -0.56 -13.73
CA LYS A 22 0.69 -0.60 -12.28
C LYS A 22 -0.62 -0.85 -11.52
N GLY A 23 -1.73 -0.30 -11.99
CA GLY A 23 -3.05 -0.47 -11.37
C GLY A 23 -3.50 -1.93 -11.31
N TRP A 24 -3.29 -2.69 -12.39
CA TRP A 24 -3.62 -4.12 -12.43
C TRP A 24 -2.69 -4.96 -11.56
N ALA A 25 -1.39 -4.63 -11.53
CA ALA A 25 -0.44 -5.28 -10.63
C ALA A 25 -0.81 -5.05 -9.15
N ILE A 26 -1.16 -3.81 -8.78
CA ILE A 26 -1.65 -3.50 -7.43
C ILE A 26 -2.95 -4.25 -7.16
N ARG A 27 -3.90 -4.28 -8.10
CA ARG A 27 -5.16 -5.04 -7.94
C ARG A 27 -4.89 -6.51 -7.69
N ALA A 28 -3.97 -7.13 -8.42
CA ALA A 28 -3.59 -8.53 -8.22
C ALA A 28 -2.99 -8.77 -6.82
N ALA A 29 -2.11 -7.88 -6.36
CA ALA A 29 -1.55 -7.95 -5.01
C ALA A 29 -2.64 -7.83 -3.91
N LEU A 30 -3.59 -6.90 -4.09
CA LEU A 30 -4.74 -6.75 -3.19
C LEU A 30 -5.61 -8.02 -3.15
N GLU A 31 -5.90 -8.62 -4.31
CA GLU A 31 -6.69 -9.85 -4.38
C GLU A 31 -5.99 -11.03 -3.73
N ILE A 32 -4.69 -11.20 -3.96
CA ILE A 32 -3.90 -12.26 -3.31
C ILE A 32 -3.93 -12.07 -1.80
N ALA A 33 -3.66 -10.86 -1.30
CA ALA A 33 -3.67 -10.54 0.13
C ALA A 33 -5.06 -10.81 0.75
N ARG A 34 -6.14 -10.43 0.05
CA ARG A 34 -7.52 -10.73 0.46
C ARG A 34 -7.78 -12.24 0.54
N MET A 35 -7.36 -13.00 -0.46
CA MET A 35 -7.57 -14.46 -0.52
C MET A 35 -6.84 -15.20 0.61
N VAL A 36 -5.65 -14.75 1.00
CA VAL A 36 -4.89 -15.37 2.10
C VAL A 36 -5.19 -14.76 3.48
N GLY A 37 -6.00 -13.70 3.54
CA GLY A 37 -6.32 -12.99 4.78
C GLY A 37 -5.12 -12.27 5.41
N ALA A 38 -4.20 -11.74 4.60
CA ALA A 38 -2.97 -11.10 5.06
C ALA A 38 -3.02 -9.57 4.96
N ASP A 39 -2.35 -8.90 5.90
CA ASP A 39 -2.01 -7.49 5.75
C ASP A 39 -0.99 -7.32 4.62
N LEU A 40 -1.09 -6.23 3.87
CA LEU A 40 -0.32 -6.01 2.65
C LEU A 40 0.62 -4.82 2.81
N ALA A 41 1.89 -5.02 2.48
CA ALA A 41 2.84 -3.93 2.23
C ALA A 41 3.16 -3.87 0.73
N ILE A 42 2.99 -2.70 0.12
CA ILE A 42 3.36 -2.40 -1.27
C ILE A 42 4.60 -1.51 -1.24
N LEU A 43 5.55 -1.80 -2.12
CA LEU A 43 6.77 -1.02 -2.31
C LEU A 43 7.05 -0.90 -3.82
N GLU A 44 7.63 0.22 -4.25
CA GLU A 44 8.12 0.38 -5.62
C GLU A 44 9.30 -0.56 -5.88
N ALA A 45 9.34 -1.16 -7.06
CA ALA A 45 10.34 -2.15 -7.44
C ALA A 45 11.72 -1.54 -7.78
N ASP A 46 11.77 -0.24 -8.05
CA ASP A 46 12.99 0.50 -8.44
C ASP A 46 13.65 1.23 -7.26
N LEU A 47 13.17 1.01 -6.03
CA LEU A 47 13.82 1.54 -4.84
C LEU A 47 15.22 0.97 -4.70
N LYS A 48 16.20 1.86 -4.57
CA LYS A 48 17.60 1.52 -4.31
C LYS A 48 17.93 1.69 -2.84
N SER A 49 18.89 0.91 -2.39
CA SER A 49 19.54 1.07 -1.09
C SER A 49 20.94 1.63 -1.34
N GLU A 50 21.24 2.79 -0.79
CA GLU A 50 22.54 3.45 -0.91
C GLU A 50 23.08 3.78 0.48
N GLU A 51 24.28 3.31 0.81
CA GLU A 51 24.94 3.71 2.05
C GLU A 51 25.64 5.06 1.87
N ARG A 52 25.27 6.04 2.69
CA ARG A 52 25.87 7.38 2.69
C ARG A 52 26.19 7.78 4.12
N ASN A 53 27.48 8.00 4.40
CA ASN A 53 27.99 8.40 5.73
C ASN A 53 27.59 7.44 6.87
N GLY A 54 27.51 6.13 6.61
CA GLY A 54 27.09 5.13 7.59
C GLY A 54 25.58 5.06 7.82
N GLU A 55 24.78 5.82 7.08
CA GLU A 55 23.32 5.73 7.05
C GLU A 55 22.86 5.08 5.74
N MET A 56 21.81 4.27 5.80
CA MET A 56 21.17 3.70 4.61
C MET A 56 20.13 4.69 4.07
N ALA A 57 20.39 5.26 2.91
CA ALA A 57 19.43 6.03 2.12
C ALA A 57 18.63 5.08 1.21
N GLY A 58 17.32 5.28 1.11
CA GLY A 58 16.43 4.43 0.31
C GLY A 58 15.99 3.16 1.03
N LEU A 59 15.74 2.07 0.29
CA LEU A 59 15.08 0.87 0.83
C LEU A 59 15.89 0.25 1.98
N ALA A 60 15.42 0.44 3.22
CA ALA A 60 16.04 -0.13 4.40
C ALA A 60 15.20 -1.33 4.91
N PRO A 61 15.83 -2.34 5.56
CA PRO A 61 15.13 -3.54 6.02
C PRO A 61 13.94 -3.27 6.96
N ASN A 62 13.94 -2.15 7.67
CA ASN A 62 12.87 -1.76 8.59
C ASN A 62 11.64 -1.17 7.90
N TRP A 63 11.66 -0.87 6.59
CA TRP A 63 10.53 -0.24 5.90
C TRP A 63 9.25 -1.08 5.95
N ILE A 64 9.38 -2.40 5.80
CA ILE A 64 8.23 -3.32 5.93
C ILE A 64 7.62 -3.20 7.33
N HIS A 65 8.46 -3.10 8.36
CA HIS A 65 8.00 -2.91 9.74
C HIS A 65 7.30 -1.55 9.91
N LEU A 66 7.86 -0.47 9.36
CA LEU A 66 7.23 0.86 9.43
C LEU A 66 5.84 0.91 8.78
N LEU A 67 5.61 0.13 7.71
CA LEU A 67 4.32 0.04 7.03
C LEU A 67 3.31 -0.84 7.79
N LEU A 68 3.76 -1.95 8.36
CA LEU A 68 2.86 -2.97 8.95
C LEU A 68 2.64 -2.81 10.45
N GLU A 69 3.56 -2.17 11.18
CA GLU A 69 3.43 -2.01 12.63
C GLU A 69 2.21 -1.16 13.04
N PRO A 70 1.91 -0.01 12.40
CA PRO A 70 0.71 0.76 12.76
C PRO A 70 -0.58 -0.03 12.53
N ILE A 71 -0.61 -0.91 11.54
CA ILE A 71 -1.76 -1.80 11.29
C ILE A 71 -1.93 -2.79 12.44
N LYS A 72 -0.83 -3.44 12.85
CA LYS A 72 -0.83 -4.50 13.85
C LYS A 72 -1.08 -3.99 15.26
N ARG A 73 -0.50 -2.84 15.62
CA ARG A 73 -0.51 -2.33 17.01
C ARG A 73 -1.51 -1.22 17.25
N GLU A 74 -1.71 -0.37 16.25
CA GLU A 74 -2.58 0.81 16.39
C GLU A 74 -3.93 0.60 15.71
N GLY A 75 -4.12 -0.53 15.01
CA GLY A 75 -5.38 -0.86 14.36
C GLY A 75 -5.65 -0.01 13.12
N MET A 76 -4.63 0.62 12.54
CA MET A 76 -4.78 1.41 11.32
C MET A 76 -5.16 0.52 10.13
N ASP A 77 -6.01 1.04 9.25
CA ASP A 77 -6.47 0.31 8.06
C ASP A 77 -5.67 0.65 6.79
N LEU A 78 -5.11 1.86 6.74
CA LEU A 78 -4.25 2.33 5.66
C LEU A 78 -3.08 3.12 6.24
N VAL A 79 -1.88 2.80 5.80
CA VAL A 79 -0.64 3.51 6.11
C VAL A 79 -0.04 4.00 4.81
N VAL A 80 0.18 5.32 4.70
CA VAL A 80 0.80 5.95 3.54
C VAL A 80 2.17 6.47 3.97
N SER A 81 3.23 6.09 3.26
CA SER A 81 4.55 6.62 3.52
C SER A 81 4.61 8.12 3.23
N HIS A 82 5.37 8.86 4.02
CA HIS A 82 5.69 10.26 3.74
C HIS A 82 7.20 10.44 3.71
N PHE A 83 7.72 10.92 2.58
CA PHE A 83 9.13 11.24 2.42
C PHE A 83 9.32 12.74 2.27
N ASN A 84 10.43 13.23 2.82
CA ASN A 84 10.88 14.57 2.52
C ASN A 84 11.50 14.58 1.12
N ARG A 85 10.70 14.98 0.13
CA ARG A 85 11.11 15.05 -1.28
C ARG A 85 11.54 16.46 -1.62
N HIS A 86 12.47 16.59 -2.55
CA HIS A 86 12.75 17.89 -3.13
C HIS A 86 11.48 18.42 -3.83
N TYR A 87 11.20 19.72 -3.75
CA TYR A 87 9.95 20.32 -4.24
C TYR A 87 9.68 20.12 -5.75
N LEU A 88 10.72 19.79 -6.53
CA LEU A 88 10.63 19.50 -7.96
C LEU A 88 10.42 18.02 -8.30
N GLU A 89 10.48 17.11 -7.32
CA GLU A 89 10.42 15.67 -7.60
C GLU A 89 9.00 15.14 -7.81
N SER A 90 7.98 15.80 -7.25
CA SER A 90 6.59 15.34 -7.34
C SER A 90 5.60 16.47 -7.60
N PRO A 91 5.75 17.22 -8.71
CA PRO A 91 4.86 18.35 -9.01
C PRO A 91 3.41 17.91 -9.19
N ILE A 92 3.15 16.73 -9.75
CA ILE A 92 1.78 16.20 -9.89
C ILE A 92 1.16 15.95 -8.50
N SER A 93 1.89 15.35 -7.55
CA SER A 93 1.36 15.13 -6.21
C SER A 93 1.07 16.46 -5.50
N THR A 94 2.04 17.38 -5.52
CA THR A 94 1.97 18.63 -4.76
C THR A 94 1.02 19.67 -5.36
N GLN A 95 0.97 19.79 -6.68
CA GLN A 95 0.23 20.87 -7.36
C GLN A 95 -1.14 20.43 -7.88
N LEU A 96 -1.38 19.12 -8.03
CA LEU A 96 -2.65 18.61 -8.55
C LEU A 96 -3.36 17.70 -7.54
N VAL A 97 -2.72 16.61 -7.12
CA VAL A 97 -3.41 15.58 -6.30
C VAL A 97 -3.72 16.10 -4.90
N TYR A 98 -2.76 16.72 -4.22
CA TYR A 98 -2.94 17.23 -2.86
C TYR A 98 -4.07 18.27 -2.78
N PRO A 99 -4.14 19.30 -3.65
CA PRO A 99 -5.27 20.23 -3.64
C PRO A 99 -6.62 19.55 -3.94
N LEU A 100 -6.65 18.59 -4.86
CA LEU A 100 -7.89 17.88 -5.22
C LEU A 100 -8.42 17.01 -4.07
N LEU A 101 -7.55 16.23 -3.43
CA LEU A 101 -7.93 15.39 -2.29
C LEU A 101 -8.39 16.24 -1.11
N THR A 102 -7.72 17.37 -0.86
CA THR A 102 -8.11 18.31 0.20
C THR A 102 -9.45 18.97 -0.11
N ALA A 103 -9.67 19.43 -1.35
CA ALA A 103 -10.91 20.11 -1.72
C ALA A 103 -12.14 19.19 -1.75
N ILE A 104 -11.97 17.94 -2.18
CA ILE A 104 -13.10 17.00 -2.38
C ILE A 104 -13.37 16.18 -1.13
N TYR A 105 -12.32 15.72 -0.44
CA TYR A 105 -12.41 14.74 0.65
C TYR A 105 -11.97 15.30 2.01
N ASP A 106 -11.55 16.57 2.09
CA ASP A 106 -10.94 17.17 3.29
C ASP A 106 -9.80 16.32 3.87
N CYS A 107 -9.06 15.66 2.96
CA CYS A 107 -8.04 14.68 3.31
C CYS A 107 -6.67 15.13 2.77
N PRO A 108 -5.89 15.89 3.57
CA PRO A 108 -4.61 16.44 3.13
C PRO A 108 -3.51 15.37 3.16
N ILE A 109 -3.45 14.53 2.11
CA ILE A 109 -2.40 13.52 1.94
C ILE A 109 -1.35 14.02 0.94
N HIS A 110 -0.15 14.32 1.44
CA HIS A 110 0.92 14.93 0.64
C HIS A 110 1.59 13.99 -0.38
N ASP A 111 1.76 12.71 -0.04
CA ASP A 111 2.38 11.71 -0.92
C ASP A 111 1.39 10.60 -1.28
N ALA A 112 0.17 11.00 -1.66
CA ALA A 112 -0.91 10.08 -2.01
C ALA A 112 -0.56 9.18 -3.22
N LEU A 113 0.30 9.67 -4.11
CA LEU A 113 0.82 8.90 -5.25
C LEU A 113 2.11 8.13 -4.93
N GLY A 114 2.66 8.28 -3.72
CA GLY A 114 3.84 7.54 -3.28
C GLY A 114 3.58 6.04 -3.35
N GLY A 115 4.52 5.26 -3.87
CA GLY A 115 4.31 3.83 -4.13
C GLY A 115 4.60 2.91 -2.95
N GLN A 116 4.55 3.42 -1.71
CA GLN A 116 4.78 2.63 -0.51
C GLN A 116 3.59 2.73 0.45
N TRP A 117 2.84 1.65 0.59
CA TRP A 117 1.62 1.60 1.39
C TRP A 117 1.58 0.36 2.28
N GLY A 118 0.97 0.51 3.45
CA GLY A 118 0.50 -0.59 4.29
C GLY A 118 -1.02 -0.63 4.23
N ILE A 119 -1.63 -1.80 4.07
CA ILE A 119 -3.07 -1.98 3.99
C ILE A 119 -3.48 -3.14 4.89
N SER A 120 -4.45 -2.91 5.78
CA SER A 120 -4.97 -3.97 6.65
C SER A 120 -5.81 -4.97 5.86
N HIS A 121 -5.75 -6.25 6.22
CA HIS A 121 -6.63 -7.26 5.63
C HIS A 121 -8.13 -6.96 5.88
N ARG A 122 -8.46 -6.20 6.94
CA ARG A 122 -9.84 -5.78 7.25
C ARG A 122 -10.36 -4.82 6.19
N LEU A 123 -9.55 -3.85 5.77
CA LEU A 123 -9.90 -2.92 4.69
C LEU A 123 -10.09 -3.66 3.37
N LEU A 124 -9.35 -4.75 3.13
CA LEU A 124 -9.52 -5.58 1.93
C LEU A 124 -10.80 -6.42 1.94
N ARG A 125 -11.35 -6.73 3.13
CA ARG A 125 -12.59 -7.50 3.29
C ARG A 125 -13.86 -6.64 3.17
N SER A 126 -13.81 -5.36 3.51
CA SER A 126 -15.00 -4.50 3.52
C SER A 126 -15.52 -4.16 2.11
N GLY A 127 -14.76 -4.47 1.06
CA GLY A 127 -15.23 -4.41 -0.32
C GLY A 127 -16.13 -5.60 -0.67
N ALA A 128 -17.45 -5.39 -0.58
CA ALA A 128 -18.54 -6.22 -1.10
C ALA A 128 -19.16 -7.32 -0.19
N GLU A 129 -19.24 -7.10 1.13
CA GLU A 129 -20.08 -7.93 2.02
C GLU A 129 -21.10 -7.09 2.82
N ASP A 130 -21.75 -6.12 2.19
CA ASP A 130 -22.90 -5.41 2.80
C ASP A 130 -24.10 -5.34 1.84
N SER A 131 -24.46 -6.48 1.28
CA SER A 131 -25.67 -6.68 0.46
C SER A 131 -26.19 -8.10 0.60
N GLY A 132 -26.68 -8.49 1.78
CA GLY A 132 -27.25 -9.83 1.95
C GLY A 132 -27.57 -10.23 3.38
N GLY A 133 -28.21 -9.35 4.15
CA GLY A 133 -28.61 -9.63 5.53
C GLY A 133 -29.93 -8.96 5.90
N ILE A 134 -30.92 -8.95 5.01
CA ILE A 134 -32.30 -8.70 5.45
C ILE A 134 -32.77 -10.00 6.09
N GLY A 135 -32.63 -10.07 7.41
CA GLY A 135 -33.36 -11.04 8.21
C GLY A 135 -34.84 -10.76 8.06
N GLU A 136 -35.53 -11.57 7.27
CA GLU A 136 -36.97 -11.75 7.42
C GLU A 136 -37.20 -12.61 8.66
N ASN A 137 -37.50 -11.92 9.76
CA ASN A 137 -38.13 -12.50 10.93
C ASN A 137 -39.53 -11.88 11.01
N GLY A 138 -40.58 -12.66 10.77
CA GLY A 138 -41.96 -12.24 11.04
C GLY A 138 -43.04 -12.86 10.16
N ALA A 139 -43.43 -14.11 10.44
CA ALA A 139 -44.82 -14.60 10.55
C ALA A 139 -44.83 -16.11 10.83
#